data_AF-A0AA45ZH62-F1
#
_entry.id   AF-A0AA45ZH62-F1
#
_cell.length_a   1.000
_cell.length_b   1.000
_cell.length_c   1.000
_cell.angle_alpha   90.00
_cell.angle_beta   90.00
_cell.angle_gamma   90.00
#
_symmetry.space_group_name_H-M   'P 1'
#
loop_
_entity.id
_entity.type
_entity.pdbx_description
1 polymer ?
#
loop_
_entity_poly.entity_id
_entity_poly.type
_entity_poly.pdbx_seq_one_letter_code
_entity_poly.pdbx_strand_id
1 'polypeptide(L)'
;MFDIFNDAVVASVSTAPTGTHLSFPGACGDFSLENLPLIKSHPFEYDLVTGYEYTVLRFGSEKQEDQNSSTYMLDVFFRRVPDSNDISLYSVEWGEVLSNANTVHEKQSEDLREKGRSMAMCGLMPDSTVEQDGALVLTATGHAAKCKVTVTLKVAPASE
;
A
#
# COMPACT_ATOMS: atom_id res chain seq x y z
N MET A 1 -10.94 -13.77 13.04
CA MET A 1 -10.94 -13.63 11.58
C MET A 1 -11.23 -12.19 11.29
N PHE A 2 -10.17 -11.49 10.94
CA PHE A 2 -10.13 -10.07 10.67
C PHE A 2 -10.92 -9.79 9.39
N ASP A 3 -11.97 -9.01 9.49
CA ASP A 3 -12.77 -8.58 8.36
C ASP A 3 -12.16 -7.31 7.77
N ILE A 4 -11.42 -7.44 6.68
CA ILE A 4 -10.71 -6.30 6.07
C ILE A 4 -11.61 -5.14 5.62
N PHE A 5 -12.93 -5.34 5.50
CA PHE A 5 -13.86 -4.26 5.14
C PHE A 5 -14.44 -3.54 6.36
N ASN A 6 -14.61 -4.26 7.46
CA ASN A 6 -15.22 -3.72 8.68
C ASN A 6 -14.17 -3.31 9.73
N ASP A 7 -13.00 -3.95 9.71
CA ASP A 7 -11.96 -3.82 10.73
C ASP A 7 -10.77 -2.97 10.26
N ALA A 8 -10.48 -2.86 8.96
CA ALA A 8 -9.33 -2.10 8.49
C ALA A 8 -9.59 -0.59 8.47
N VAL A 9 -9.01 0.16 9.41
CA VAL A 9 -9.14 1.62 9.46
C VAL A 9 -7.86 2.30 8.99
N VAL A 10 -6.70 1.70 9.26
CA VAL A 10 -5.41 2.21 8.80
C VAL A 10 -4.54 1.10 8.23
N ALA A 11 -3.66 1.45 7.30
CA ALA A 11 -2.64 0.57 6.75
C ALA A 11 -1.24 1.17 6.92
N SER A 12 -0.30 0.29 7.26
CA SER A 12 1.14 0.54 7.16
C SER A 12 1.74 -0.43 6.14
N VAL A 13 2.74 0.02 5.39
CA VAL A 13 3.50 -0.82 4.47
C VAL A 13 4.99 -0.61 4.69
N SER A 14 5.75 -1.68 4.60
CA SER A 14 7.20 -1.62 4.52
C SER A 14 7.76 -2.59 3.49
N THR A 15 8.84 -2.19 2.84
CA THR A 15 9.62 -3.05 1.95
C THR A 15 10.97 -3.35 2.57
N ALA A 16 11.44 -4.58 2.39
CA ALA A 16 12.77 -4.99 2.81
C ALA A 16 13.40 -5.88 1.74
N PRO A 17 14.72 -5.77 1.50
CA PRO A 17 15.41 -6.65 0.58
C PRO A 17 15.42 -8.12 1.06
N THR A 18 15.28 -9.07 0.14
CA THR A 18 15.52 -10.49 0.43
C THR A 18 16.96 -10.86 0.06
N GLY A 19 17.90 -10.71 1.01
CA GLY A 19 19.31 -11.11 0.87
C GLY A 19 20.33 -9.97 1.06
N THR A 20 21.62 -10.23 0.78
CA THR A 20 22.76 -9.31 1.01
C THR A 20 23.37 -8.71 -0.27
N HIS A 21 22.70 -8.80 -1.42
CA HIS A 21 23.29 -8.43 -2.70
C HIS A 21 23.49 -6.92 -2.88
N LEU A 22 24.71 -6.50 -3.18
CA LEU A 22 25.15 -5.09 -3.37
C LEU A 22 24.46 -4.34 -4.52
N SER A 23 23.70 -5.01 -5.37
CA SER A 23 22.96 -4.43 -6.50
C SER A 23 21.46 -4.64 -6.31
N PHE A 24 20.90 -4.01 -5.27
CA PHE A 24 19.45 -3.93 -5.11
C PHE A 24 18.89 -3.06 -6.23
N PRO A 25 17.77 -3.47 -6.88
CA PRO A 25 17.03 -2.52 -7.70
C PRO A 25 16.70 -1.35 -6.78
N GLY A 26 17.06 -0.11 -7.16
CA GLY A 26 16.68 1.08 -6.38
C GLY A 26 15.17 1.18 -6.11
N ALA A 27 14.36 0.38 -6.82
CA ALA A 27 12.95 0.14 -6.58
C ALA A 27 12.63 -0.56 -5.24
N CYS A 28 13.45 -1.48 -4.72
CA CYS A 28 13.22 -2.07 -3.38
C CYS A 28 13.98 -1.30 -2.28
N GLY A 29 14.20 0.02 -2.46
CA GLY A 29 14.73 0.86 -1.37
C GLY A 29 13.83 0.76 -0.13
N ASP A 30 14.39 1.05 1.05
CA ASP A 30 13.66 1.03 2.33
C ASP A 30 12.49 2.02 2.27
N PHE A 31 11.35 1.56 1.77
CA PHE A 31 10.13 2.31 1.68
C PHE A 31 9.26 1.89 2.86
N SER A 32 8.79 2.89 3.60
CA SER A 32 7.83 2.68 4.67
C SER A 32 6.82 3.80 4.68
N LEU A 33 5.56 3.43 4.87
CA LEU A 33 4.48 4.34 5.22
C LEU A 33 3.76 3.75 6.42
N GLU A 34 3.35 4.62 7.33
CA GLU A 34 2.72 4.22 8.56
C GLU A 34 1.35 4.87 8.71
N ASN A 35 0.38 4.07 9.16
CA ASN A 35 -0.92 4.50 9.63
C ASN A 35 -1.71 5.38 8.63
N LEU A 36 -1.67 5.04 7.34
CA LEU A 36 -2.50 5.72 6.34
C LEU A 36 -3.97 5.34 6.54
N PRO A 37 -4.90 6.29 6.66
CA PRO A 37 -6.31 6.00 6.84
C PRO A 37 -6.96 5.46 5.56
N LEU A 38 -7.97 4.61 5.73
CA LEU A 38 -8.76 4.07 4.63
C LEU A 38 -9.57 5.19 3.97
N ILE A 39 -9.40 5.33 2.65
CA ILE A 39 -10.15 6.29 1.82
C ILE A 39 -11.27 5.58 1.06
N LYS A 40 -10.99 4.37 0.55
CA LYS A 40 -11.94 3.64 -0.29
C LYS A 40 -11.71 2.14 -0.22
N SER A 41 -12.80 1.40 -0.16
CA SER A 41 -12.81 -0.06 -0.32
C SER A 41 -13.61 -0.44 -1.57
N HIS A 42 -13.25 -1.55 -2.20
CA HIS A 42 -14.03 -2.14 -3.29
C HIS A 42 -14.48 -3.54 -2.86
N PRO A 43 -15.68 -4.00 -3.23
CA PRO A 43 -16.07 -5.38 -2.96
C PRO A 43 -15.15 -6.36 -3.69
N PHE A 44 -15.16 -7.62 -3.27
CA PHE A 44 -14.51 -8.68 -4.01
C PHE A 44 -15.19 -8.89 -5.37
N GLU A 45 -14.39 -9.01 -6.43
CA GLU A 45 -14.83 -9.33 -7.77
C GLU A 45 -14.18 -10.65 -8.23
N TYR A 46 -15.00 -11.56 -8.76
CA TYR A 46 -14.54 -12.86 -9.25
C TYR A 46 -13.96 -12.75 -10.66
N ASP A 47 -12.74 -13.24 -10.84
CA ASP A 47 -12.08 -13.32 -12.13
C ASP A 47 -12.19 -14.74 -12.70
N LEU A 48 -12.94 -14.86 -13.80
CA LEU A 48 -13.16 -16.11 -14.53
C LEU A 48 -11.89 -16.70 -15.14
N VAL A 49 -10.85 -15.90 -15.39
CA VAL A 49 -9.61 -16.35 -16.03
C VAL A 49 -8.70 -17.03 -15.01
N THR A 50 -8.58 -16.45 -13.82
CA THR A 50 -7.65 -16.92 -12.79
C THR A 50 -8.31 -17.80 -11.74
N GLY A 51 -9.64 -17.76 -11.62
CA GLY A 51 -10.41 -18.51 -10.64
C GLY A 51 -10.32 -17.95 -9.21
N TYR A 52 -9.80 -16.74 -9.05
CA TYR A 52 -9.71 -16.04 -7.76
C TYR A 52 -10.72 -14.89 -7.67
N GLU A 53 -11.00 -14.47 -6.45
CA GLU A 53 -11.62 -13.18 -6.18
C GLU A 53 -10.57 -12.15 -5.80
N TYR A 54 -10.74 -10.92 -6.27
CA TYR A 54 -9.82 -9.82 -6.02
C TYR A 54 -10.54 -8.61 -5.41
N THR A 55 -9.85 -7.89 -4.54
CA THR A 55 -10.31 -6.60 -4.02
C THR A 55 -9.13 -5.65 -3.87
N VAL A 56 -9.42 -4.36 -3.79
CA VAL A 56 -8.45 -3.31 -3.47
C VAL A 56 -8.98 -2.41 -2.37
N LEU A 57 -8.13 -2.19 -1.37
CA LEU A 57 -8.29 -1.16 -0.35
C LEU A 57 -7.32 -0.02 -0.65
N ARG A 58 -7.84 1.21 -0.67
CA ARG A 58 -7.09 2.44 -0.92
C ARG A 58 -6.98 3.23 0.37
N PHE A 59 -5.76 3.54 0.74
CA PHE A 59 -5.40 4.36 1.90
C PHE A 59 -4.66 5.61 1.43
N GLY A 60 -4.70 6.68 2.21
CA GLY A 60 -3.93 7.87 1.87
C GLY A 60 -3.99 8.95 2.93
N SER A 61 -3.02 9.87 2.87
CA SER A 61 -2.93 10.96 3.83
C SER A 61 -3.98 12.04 3.55
N GLU A 62 -4.58 12.60 4.58
CA GLU A 62 -5.36 13.84 4.43
C GLU A 62 -4.44 14.97 3.94
N LYS A 63 -4.94 15.75 2.97
CA LYS A 63 -4.21 16.90 2.44
C LYS A 63 -4.19 17.99 3.51
N GLN A 64 -3.07 18.14 4.23
CA GLN A 64 -2.88 19.30 5.10
C GLN A 64 -2.75 20.54 4.22
N GLU A 65 -3.67 21.51 4.39
CA GLU A 65 -3.75 22.74 3.58
C GLU A 65 -2.54 23.66 3.74
N ASP A 66 -1.73 23.49 4.79
CA ASP A 66 -0.59 24.35 5.09
C ASP A 66 0.75 23.73 4.65
N GLN A 67 1.31 24.33 3.58
CA GLN A 67 2.71 24.39 3.12
C GLN A 67 3.59 23.12 3.17
N ASN A 68 4.06 22.68 1.98
CA ASN A 68 5.07 21.63 1.77
C ASN A 68 4.70 20.24 2.33
N SER A 69 3.45 19.81 2.15
CA SER A 69 3.01 18.47 2.52
C SER A 69 3.17 17.48 1.35
N SER A 70 3.77 16.33 1.64
CA SER A 70 3.70 15.14 0.78
C SER A 70 2.34 14.48 0.97
N THR A 71 1.60 14.28 -0.12
CA THR A 71 0.40 13.43 -0.08
C THR A 71 0.79 12.00 -0.44
N TYR A 72 0.46 11.05 0.42
CA TYR A 72 0.73 9.64 0.21
C TYR A 72 -0.56 8.90 -0.15
N MET A 73 -0.44 7.95 -1.08
CA MET A 73 -1.49 7.02 -1.48
C MET A 73 -0.92 5.61 -1.45
N LEU A 74 -1.73 4.66 -0.99
CA LEU A 74 -1.41 3.24 -0.91
C LEU A 74 -2.61 2.42 -1.35
N ASP A 75 -2.48 1.68 -2.44
CA ASP A 75 -3.45 0.68 -2.88
C ASP A 75 -2.93 -0.70 -2.52
N VAL A 76 -3.69 -1.44 -1.71
CA VAL A 76 -3.38 -2.80 -1.30
C VAL A 76 -4.37 -3.74 -1.97
N PHE A 77 -3.84 -4.64 -2.81
CA PHE A 77 -4.64 -5.60 -3.54
C PHE A 77 -4.56 -6.97 -2.88
N PHE A 78 -5.74 -7.50 -2.60
CA PHE A 78 -5.90 -8.83 -2.01
C PHE A 78 -6.46 -9.78 -3.05
N ARG A 79 -6.12 -11.05 -2.89
CA ARG A 79 -6.78 -12.15 -3.58
C ARG A 79 -7.22 -13.22 -2.58
N ARG A 80 -8.25 -13.96 -2.93
CA ARG A 80 -8.67 -15.18 -2.22
C ARG A 80 -9.29 -16.18 -3.18
N VAL A 81 -9.34 -17.44 -2.76
CA VAL A 81 -10.16 -18.46 -3.43
C VAL A 81 -11.64 -18.14 -3.15
N PRO A 82 -12.57 -18.31 -4.11
CA PRO A 82 -13.99 -18.12 -3.88
C PRO A 82 -14.47 -18.87 -2.63
N ASP A 83 -15.33 -18.22 -1.85
CA ASP A 83 -15.87 -18.73 -0.58
C ASP A 83 -14.83 -19.02 0.52
N SER A 84 -13.55 -18.75 0.29
CA SER A 84 -12.52 -18.79 1.32
C SER A 84 -12.49 -17.47 2.10
N ASN A 85 -12.20 -17.58 3.39
CA ASN A 85 -11.88 -16.40 4.19
C ASN A 85 -10.37 -16.12 4.24
N ASP A 86 -9.55 -17.02 3.70
CA ASP A 86 -8.11 -16.84 3.65
C ASP A 86 -7.74 -15.88 2.52
N ILE A 87 -7.34 -14.68 2.91
CA ILE A 87 -6.85 -13.66 1.98
C ILE A 87 -5.33 -13.68 1.89
N SER A 88 -4.83 -13.28 0.73
CA SER A 88 -3.40 -13.15 0.45
C SER A 88 -3.11 -11.82 -0.20
N LEU A 89 -1.96 -11.23 0.14
CA LEU A 89 -1.45 -10.04 -0.52
C LEU A 89 -1.02 -10.40 -1.95
N TYR A 90 -1.60 -9.74 -2.95
CA TYR A 90 -1.35 -9.99 -4.37
C TYR A 90 -0.53 -8.89 -5.03
N SER A 91 -0.84 -7.64 -4.73
CA SER A 91 -0.15 -6.47 -5.27
C SER A 91 -0.19 -5.33 -4.26
N VAL A 92 0.79 -4.44 -4.34
CA VAL A 92 0.78 -3.16 -3.64
C VAL A 92 1.22 -2.07 -4.61
N GLU A 93 0.50 -0.96 -4.61
CA GLU A 93 0.90 0.25 -5.33
C GLU A 93 0.95 1.41 -4.35
N TRP A 94 1.95 2.27 -4.47
CA TRP A 94 2.05 3.48 -3.66
C TRP A 94 2.48 4.67 -4.49
N GLY A 95 2.05 5.84 -4.03
CA GLY A 95 2.38 7.12 -4.63
C GLY A 95 2.67 8.15 -3.55
N GLU A 96 3.65 9.00 -3.82
CA GLU A 96 3.89 10.25 -3.10
C GLU A 96 3.78 11.40 -4.08
N VAL A 97 2.99 12.41 -3.73
CA VAL A 97 2.85 13.67 -4.46
C VAL A 97 3.46 14.79 -3.61
N LEU A 98 4.52 15.43 -4.10
CA LEU A 98 5.16 16.54 -3.41
C LEU A 98 4.47 17.85 -3.78
N SER A 99 3.80 18.48 -2.82
CA SER A 99 3.22 19.82 -3.00
C SER A 99 4.29 20.88 -2.71
N ASN A 100 5.03 21.35 -3.72
CA ASN A 100 5.98 22.45 -3.53
C ASN A 100 5.25 23.80 -3.53
N ALA A 101 5.02 24.40 -2.35
CA ALA A 101 4.47 25.75 -2.24
C ALA A 101 5.51 26.87 -2.52
N ASN A 102 6.81 26.53 -2.58
CA ASN A 102 7.91 27.52 -2.61
C ASN A 102 8.53 27.82 -3.99
N THR A 103 7.93 27.38 -5.11
CA THR A 103 8.45 27.73 -6.46
C THR A 103 7.70 28.89 -7.14
N VAL A 104 6.97 29.71 -6.38
CA VAL A 104 6.36 30.94 -6.93
C VAL A 104 7.22 32.15 -6.59
N HIS A 105 8.45 32.17 -7.09
CA HIS A 105 9.04 33.43 -7.53
C HIS A 105 9.81 33.19 -8.84
N GLU A 106 9.29 33.86 -9.86
CA GLU A 106 9.86 34.08 -11.18
C GLU A 106 9.65 33.00 -12.26
N LYS A 107 8.62 33.30 -13.06
CA LYS A 107 8.53 33.16 -14.52
C LYS A 107 8.15 31.79 -15.08
N GLN A 108 7.10 31.88 -15.90
CA GLN A 108 6.56 30.91 -16.87
C GLN A 108 5.57 29.90 -16.30
N SER A 109 4.31 30.34 -16.38
CA SER A 109 3.11 29.54 -16.56
C SER A 109 3.32 28.40 -17.57
N GLU A 110 3.26 27.16 -17.09
CA GLU A 110 2.71 25.94 -17.72
C GLU A 110 3.26 24.64 -17.10
N ASP A 111 4.30 24.71 -16.25
CA ASP A 111 5.04 23.51 -15.83
C ASP A 111 5.23 23.39 -14.29
N LEU A 112 4.19 23.68 -13.51
CA LEU A 112 4.11 23.20 -12.12
C LEU A 112 3.83 21.69 -12.12
N ARG A 113 4.78 20.90 -12.64
CA ARG A 113 4.74 19.44 -12.54
C ARG A 113 4.90 19.08 -11.07
N GLU A 114 3.82 18.65 -10.44
CA GLU A 114 3.87 17.93 -9.18
C GLU A 114 4.92 16.82 -9.31
N LYS A 115 6.07 16.98 -8.63
CA LYS A 115 7.10 15.95 -8.61
C LYS A 115 6.60 14.86 -7.69
N GLY A 116 6.10 13.76 -8.25
CA GLY A 116 5.72 12.58 -7.49
C GLY A 116 6.65 11.41 -7.74
N ARG A 117 6.69 10.46 -6.80
CA ARG A 117 7.22 9.12 -7.03
C ARG A 117 6.09 8.11 -6.88
N SER A 118 6.02 7.13 -7.76
CA SER A 118 5.11 6.00 -7.62
C SER A 118 5.85 4.70 -7.82
N MET A 119 5.31 3.65 -7.24
CA MET A 119 5.79 2.29 -7.46
C MET A 119 4.64 1.31 -7.37
N ALA A 120 4.74 0.25 -8.16
CA ALA A 120 3.82 -0.87 -8.16
C ALA A 120 4.63 -2.16 -8.02
N MET A 121 4.19 -3.04 -7.12
CA MET A 121 4.74 -4.37 -6.93
C MET A 121 3.64 -5.40 -7.12
N CYS A 122 3.60 -5.98 -8.32
CA CYS A 122 2.59 -6.93 -8.73
C CYS A 122 3.09 -8.38 -8.68
N GLY A 123 2.16 -9.33 -8.62
CA GLY A 123 2.50 -10.76 -8.66
C GLY A 123 3.25 -11.23 -7.42
N LEU A 124 2.90 -10.66 -6.26
CA LEU A 124 3.49 -11.04 -4.99
C LEU A 124 3.13 -12.49 -4.64
N MET A 125 4.12 -13.23 -4.15
CA MET A 125 3.91 -14.57 -3.62
C MET A 125 3.71 -14.48 -2.11
N PRO A 126 2.57 -14.93 -1.56
CA PRO A 126 2.30 -14.81 -0.13
C PRO A 126 3.26 -15.68 0.67
N ASP A 127 3.88 -15.09 1.69
CA ASP A 127 4.76 -15.79 2.63
C ASP A 127 3.99 -16.16 3.91
N SER A 128 3.24 -15.21 4.47
CA SER A 128 2.48 -15.42 5.71
C SER A 128 1.36 -14.39 5.87
N THR A 129 0.28 -14.82 6.53
CA THR A 129 -0.81 -13.97 7.00
C THR A 129 -1.00 -14.24 8.49
N VAL A 130 -0.86 -13.22 9.34
CA VAL A 130 -0.90 -13.37 10.81
C VAL A 130 -1.86 -12.34 11.40
N GLU A 131 -2.84 -12.80 12.18
CA GLU A 131 -3.66 -11.95 13.04
C GLU A 131 -2.98 -11.82 14.40
N GLN A 132 -2.65 -10.59 14.82
CA GLN A 132 -2.03 -10.31 16.10
C GLN A 132 -2.46 -8.95 16.64
N ASP A 133 -2.86 -8.88 17.91
CA ASP A 133 -3.10 -7.63 18.66
C ASP A 133 -4.04 -6.62 17.95
N GLY A 134 -5.13 -7.11 17.34
CA GLY A 134 -6.07 -6.27 16.59
C GLY A 134 -5.55 -5.80 15.23
N ALA A 135 -4.52 -6.45 14.71
CA ALA A 135 -3.93 -6.19 13.42
C ALA A 135 -3.89 -7.44 12.55
N LEU A 136 -3.97 -7.25 11.23
CA LEU A 136 -3.67 -8.26 10.23
C LEU A 136 -2.37 -7.92 9.52
N VAL A 137 -1.37 -8.77 9.68
CA VAL A 137 -0.04 -8.63 9.07
C VAL A 137 0.07 -9.60 7.90
N LEU A 138 0.15 -9.06 6.69
CA LEU A 138 0.37 -9.81 5.46
C LEU A 138 1.79 -9.59 4.96
N THR A 139 2.48 -10.68 4.71
CA THR A 139 3.83 -10.67 4.18
C THR A 139 3.86 -11.41 2.86
N ALA A 140 4.48 -10.81 1.86
CA ALA A 140 4.65 -11.43 0.55
C ALA A 140 5.98 -11.04 -0.09
N THR A 141 6.52 -11.92 -0.92
CA THR A 141 7.77 -11.69 -1.64
C THR A 141 7.51 -11.50 -3.13
N GLY A 142 7.99 -10.39 -3.67
CA GLY A 142 8.06 -10.15 -5.11
C GLY A 142 9.30 -10.84 -5.68
N HIS A 143 9.13 -12.02 -6.30
CA HIS A 143 10.27 -12.87 -6.71
C HIS A 143 11.18 -12.21 -7.76
N ALA A 144 10.60 -11.48 -8.72
CA ALA A 144 11.37 -10.70 -9.69
C ALA A 144 12.09 -9.51 -9.05
N ALA A 145 11.50 -8.90 -8.02
CA ALA A 145 12.02 -7.72 -7.34
C ALA A 145 12.99 -8.05 -6.18
N LYS A 146 13.07 -9.32 -5.75
CA LYS A 146 13.80 -9.77 -4.54
C LYS A 146 13.47 -8.89 -3.33
N CYS A 147 12.19 -8.59 -3.18
CA CYS A 147 11.68 -7.65 -2.21
C CYS A 147 10.60 -8.32 -1.37
N LYS A 148 10.74 -8.23 -0.06
CA LYS A 148 9.73 -8.61 0.91
C LYS A 148 8.87 -7.40 1.21
N VAL A 149 7.57 -7.53 1.03
CA VAL A 149 6.57 -6.51 1.34
C VAL A 149 5.82 -6.96 2.58
N THR A 150 5.72 -6.09 3.56
CA THR A 150 4.91 -6.30 4.76
C THR A 150 3.83 -5.24 4.79
N VAL A 151 2.57 -5.65 4.75
CA VAL A 151 1.41 -4.78 4.93
C VAL A 151 0.78 -5.12 6.28
N THR A 152 0.55 -4.10 7.10
CA THR A 152 -0.15 -4.22 8.37
C THR A 152 -1.43 -3.42 8.30
N LEU A 153 -2.58 -4.10 8.43
CA LEU A 153 -3.88 -3.46 8.61
C LEU A 153 -4.20 -3.44 10.09
N LYS A 154 -4.71 -2.32 10.60
CA LYS A 154 -5.15 -2.21 12.00
C LYS A 154 -6.55 -1.63 12.09
N VAL A 155 -7.28 -2.07 13.10
CA VAL A 155 -8.47 -1.38 13.57
C VAL A 155 -8.05 -0.11 14.29
N ALA A 156 -8.71 1.01 14.04
CA ALA A 156 -8.60 2.13 14.95
C ALA A 156 -9.08 1.66 16.33
N PRO A 157 -8.40 2.01 17.43
CA PRO A 157 -8.88 1.67 18.76
C PRO A 157 -10.33 2.15 18.87
N ALA A 158 -11.22 1.29 19.36
CA ALA A 158 -12.58 1.71 19.68
C ALA A 158 -12.46 2.90 20.62
N SER A 159 -12.95 4.06 20.19
CA SER A 159 -13.04 5.24 21.05
C SER A 159 -13.86 4.83 22.28
N GLU A 160 -13.23 4.78 23.46
CA GLU A 160 -13.93 4.65 24.74
C GLU A 160 -14.83 5.86 25.01
#